data_AF-A0A7X8VQM8-F1
#
_entry.id   AF-A0A7X8VQM8-F1
#
_cell.length_a   1.000
_cell.length_b   1.000
_cell.length_c   1.000
_cell.angle_alpha   90.00
_cell.angle_beta   90.00
_cell.angle_gamma   90.00
#
_symmetry.space_group_name_H-M   'P 1'
#
loop_
_entity.id
_entity.type
_entity.pdbx_description
1 polymer ?
#
loop_
_entity_poly.entity_id
_entity_poly.type
_entity_poly.pdbx_seq_one_letter_code
_entity_poly.pdbx_strand_id
1 'polypeptide(L)'
;MLLNIFLLISIFLCASCGGSKAPSYDESQSESLRQASALLREQRYGEALARLQGQGAGEYNSLRELLLDQQNELELIGQANELLLKGSYGELSALVEKAERRGEASPELLQYRALPQALQALQLFCRKRPWEHAADLENAMLWLQPYLPVLQESKSFVAFWQEQEEEKNMLLEAEKKAAESELLGQIDWQLANDEGHTAWQSAQRLQEQNPGHKLFALLDSLEKGLAGQFSDDLPGDAMLLELALLLSLSRGNEALRQSAEHYFAKPEMEPPRSLAGLIAAARIKDSPALYTQAYEQWRGRNKDKLTKPAFLVELIDGFFSRPEQFNAPCWRSPCPGLTDWFDRLHQTAVNASNPIPKETP
;
A
#
# COMPACT_ATOMS: atom_id res chain seq x y z
N MET A 1 -11.90 -99.02 56.79
CA MET A 1 -11.72 -97.55 56.75
C MET A 1 -11.97 -96.94 55.37
N LEU A 2 -11.63 -97.59 54.26
CA LEU A 2 -11.88 -97.07 52.89
C LEU A 2 -13.37 -96.86 52.54
N LEU A 3 -14.28 -97.69 53.06
CA LEU A 3 -15.73 -97.58 52.80
C LEU A 3 -16.34 -96.30 53.39
N ASN A 4 -15.88 -95.88 54.59
CA ASN A 4 -16.37 -94.67 55.25
C ASN A 4 -15.84 -93.39 54.59
N ILE A 5 -14.65 -93.46 53.97
CA ILE A 5 -14.08 -92.36 53.20
C ILE A 5 -14.84 -92.17 51.89
N PHE A 6 -15.20 -93.25 51.19
CA PHE A 6 -16.04 -93.18 49.99
C PHE A 6 -17.45 -92.65 50.29
N LEU A 7 -18.02 -92.99 51.44
CA LEU A 7 -19.35 -92.49 51.83
C LEU A 7 -19.31 -90.99 52.18
N LEU A 8 -18.26 -90.51 52.84
CA LEU A 8 -18.06 -89.08 53.15
C LEU A 8 -17.82 -88.24 51.89
N ILE A 9 -17.07 -88.77 50.91
CA ILE A 9 -16.81 -88.12 49.63
C ILE A 9 -18.10 -88.03 48.79
N SER A 10 -18.92 -89.09 48.77
CA SER A 10 -20.22 -89.07 48.08
C SER A 10 -21.24 -88.14 48.73
N ILE A 11 -21.24 -87.99 50.06
CA ILE A 11 -22.09 -87.02 50.76
C ILE A 11 -21.61 -85.58 50.52
N PHE A 12 -20.30 -85.33 50.47
CA PHE A 12 -19.74 -84.02 50.15
C PHE A 12 -19.95 -83.61 48.68
N LEU A 13 -19.88 -84.56 47.74
CA LEU A 13 -20.16 -84.31 46.32
C LEU A 13 -21.66 -84.06 46.04
N CYS A 14 -22.56 -84.71 46.78
CA CYS A 14 -24.00 -84.45 46.68
C CYS A 14 -24.44 -83.17 47.42
N ALA A 15 -23.70 -82.73 48.46
CA ALA A 15 -24.00 -81.51 49.22
C ALA A 15 -23.39 -80.23 48.62
N SER A 16 -22.42 -80.34 47.70
CA SER A 16 -21.76 -79.18 47.07
C SER A 16 -22.41 -78.71 45.75
N CYS A 17 -23.46 -79.41 45.29
CA CYS A 17 -24.29 -78.96 44.14
C CYS A 17 -25.43 -78.03 44.58
N GLY A 18 -25.21 -77.25 45.66
CA GLY A 18 -26.09 -76.19 46.14
C GLY A 18 -25.55 -74.79 45.83
N GLY A 19 -24.62 -74.67 44.87
CA GLY A 19 -24.18 -73.37 44.37
C GLY A 19 -25.39 -72.64 43.80
N SER A 20 -25.63 -71.42 44.27
CA SER A 20 -26.61 -70.52 43.65
C SER A 20 -26.39 -70.56 42.14
N LYS A 21 -27.43 -70.94 41.37
CA LYS A 21 -27.42 -70.77 39.91
C LYS A 21 -26.85 -69.38 39.64
N ALA A 22 -25.80 -69.30 38.82
CA ALA A 22 -25.37 -68.01 38.30
C ALA A 22 -26.65 -67.28 37.82
N PRO A 23 -26.82 -65.99 38.15
CA PRO A 23 -28.00 -65.25 37.69
C PRO A 23 -28.15 -65.49 36.19
N SER A 24 -29.39 -65.77 35.75
CA SER A 24 -29.66 -66.02 34.34
C SER A 24 -29.13 -64.85 33.52
N TYR A 25 -28.22 -65.14 32.57
CA TYR A 25 -27.70 -64.13 31.66
C TYR A 25 -28.88 -63.50 30.91
N ASP A 26 -29.04 -62.19 31.06
CA ASP A 26 -30.10 -61.45 30.40
C ASP A 26 -29.66 -61.11 28.98
N GLU A 27 -30.13 -61.90 28.01
CA GLU A 27 -29.83 -61.69 26.59
C GLU A 27 -30.25 -60.28 26.12
N SER A 28 -31.26 -59.66 26.76
CA SER A 28 -31.74 -58.32 26.40
C SER A 28 -30.70 -57.22 26.67
N GLN A 29 -29.82 -57.41 27.66
CA GLN A 29 -28.68 -56.53 27.94
C GLN A 29 -27.63 -56.62 26.85
N SER A 30 -27.28 -57.85 26.45
CA SER A 30 -26.34 -58.09 25.36
C SER A 30 -26.81 -57.50 24.03
N GLU A 31 -28.11 -57.60 23.76
CA GLU A 31 -28.71 -57.14 22.52
C GLU A 31 -28.79 -55.61 22.48
N SER A 32 -29.11 -54.97 23.60
CA SER A 32 -29.14 -53.50 23.69
C SER A 32 -27.75 -52.89 23.59
N LEU A 33 -26.72 -53.52 24.17
CA LEU A 33 -25.32 -53.12 23.95
C LEU A 33 -24.89 -53.28 22.49
N ARG A 34 -25.31 -54.38 21.84
CA ARG A 34 -25.00 -54.63 20.44
C ARG A 34 -25.68 -53.61 19.52
N GLN A 35 -26.93 -53.24 19.81
CA GLN A 35 -27.66 -52.20 19.10
C GLN A 35 -27.06 -50.81 19.37
N ALA A 36 -26.72 -50.48 20.62
CA ALA A 36 -26.05 -49.23 20.97
C ALA A 36 -24.68 -49.13 20.25
N SER A 37 -23.89 -50.21 20.22
CA SER A 37 -22.62 -50.26 19.47
C SER A 37 -22.81 -50.05 17.97
N ALA A 38 -23.86 -50.61 17.36
CA ALA A 38 -24.19 -50.35 15.96
C ALA A 38 -24.54 -48.88 15.72
N LEU A 39 -25.37 -48.29 16.59
CA LEU A 39 -25.73 -46.86 16.52
C LEU A 39 -24.52 -45.94 16.71
N LEU A 40 -23.56 -46.32 17.56
CA LEU A 40 -22.31 -45.57 17.73
C LEU A 40 -21.42 -45.62 16.49
N ARG A 41 -21.37 -46.76 15.79
CA ARG A 41 -20.67 -46.86 14.49
C ARG A 41 -21.32 -45.98 13.43
N GLU A 42 -22.61 -45.74 13.54
CA GLU A 42 -23.38 -44.84 12.68
C GLU A 42 -23.38 -43.37 13.16
N GLN A 43 -22.62 -43.03 14.21
CA GLN A 43 -22.57 -41.68 14.82
C GLN A 43 -23.94 -41.19 15.37
N ARG A 44 -24.86 -42.10 15.69
CA ARG A 44 -26.19 -41.80 16.23
C ARG A 44 -26.19 -41.83 17.75
N TYR A 45 -25.40 -40.93 18.35
CA TYR A 45 -25.10 -40.91 19.79
C TYR A 45 -26.35 -40.78 20.67
N GLY A 46 -27.29 -39.89 20.33
CA GLY A 46 -28.53 -39.70 21.11
C GLY A 46 -29.42 -40.95 21.14
N GLU A 47 -29.48 -41.71 20.04
CA GLU A 47 -30.24 -42.96 19.99
C GLU A 47 -29.53 -44.09 20.74
N ALA A 48 -28.21 -44.16 20.68
CA ALA A 48 -27.41 -45.07 21.49
C ALA A 48 -27.62 -44.80 22.99
N LEU A 49 -27.69 -43.52 23.38
CA LEU A 49 -27.95 -43.08 24.75
C LEU A 49 -29.35 -43.47 25.23
N ALA A 50 -30.38 -43.26 24.41
CA ALA A 50 -31.75 -43.66 24.73
C ALA A 50 -31.88 -45.18 24.91
N ARG A 51 -31.17 -45.97 24.09
CA ARG A 51 -31.12 -47.43 24.21
C ARG A 51 -30.44 -47.88 25.51
N LEU A 52 -29.36 -47.20 25.88
CA LEU A 52 -28.65 -47.50 27.11
C LEU A 52 -29.44 -47.07 28.34
N GLN A 53 -30.18 -45.94 28.32
CA GLN A 53 -31.00 -45.44 29.44
C GLN A 53 -32.12 -46.40 29.87
N GLY A 54 -32.66 -47.21 28.95
CA GLY A 54 -33.69 -48.22 29.24
C GLY A 54 -33.20 -49.41 30.08
N GLN A 55 -31.88 -49.55 30.28
CA GLN A 55 -31.27 -50.71 30.92
C GLN A 55 -30.80 -50.41 32.34
N GLY A 56 -31.72 -50.30 33.30
CA GLY A 56 -31.44 -50.30 34.74
C GLY A 56 -30.47 -49.24 35.27
N ALA A 57 -30.33 -49.17 36.59
CA ALA A 57 -29.40 -48.28 37.28
C ALA A 57 -28.16 -49.07 37.69
N GLY A 58 -26.98 -48.75 37.14
CA GLY A 58 -25.69 -49.18 37.72
C GLY A 58 -24.63 -49.67 36.73
N GLU A 59 -24.96 -50.54 35.77
CA GLU A 59 -23.93 -51.29 35.03
C GLU A 59 -23.28 -50.51 33.86
N TYR A 60 -23.95 -49.49 33.34
CA TYR A 60 -23.45 -48.71 32.18
C TYR A 60 -23.34 -47.21 32.44
N ASN A 61 -23.31 -46.77 33.70
CA ASN A 61 -23.28 -45.35 34.04
C ASN A 61 -22.08 -44.62 33.42
N SER A 62 -20.88 -45.21 33.47
CA SER A 62 -19.68 -44.62 32.87
C SER A 62 -19.76 -44.49 31.35
N LEU A 63 -20.34 -45.48 30.65
CA LEU A 63 -20.56 -45.42 29.21
C LEU A 63 -21.62 -44.36 28.86
N ARG A 64 -22.68 -44.23 29.67
CA ARG A 64 -23.70 -43.19 29.48
C ARG A 64 -23.13 -41.79 29.68
N GLU A 65 -22.32 -41.59 30.72
CA GLU A 65 -21.62 -40.32 30.97
C GLU A 65 -20.73 -39.95 29.78
N LEU A 66 -19.91 -40.90 29.29
CA LEU A 66 -19.03 -40.67 28.15
C LEU A 66 -19.80 -40.34 26.86
N LEU A 67 -20.96 -40.95 26.65
CA LEU A 67 -21.83 -40.64 25.50
C LEU A 67 -22.55 -39.29 25.64
N LEU A 68 -22.91 -38.90 26.87
CA LEU A 68 -23.48 -37.58 27.15
C LEU A 68 -22.44 -36.49 26.89
N ASP A 69 -21.20 -36.70 27.34
CA ASP A 69 -20.09 -35.79 27.10
C ASP A 69 -19.82 -35.64 25.60
N GLN A 70 -19.79 -36.75 24.85
CA GLN A 70 -19.62 -36.72 23.39
C GLN A 70 -20.78 -36.00 22.68
N GLN A 71 -22.02 -36.19 23.14
CA GLN A 71 -23.18 -35.50 22.56
C GLN A 71 -23.13 -33.99 22.83
N ASN A 72 -22.80 -33.61 24.06
CA ASN A 72 -22.65 -32.21 24.45
C ASN A 72 -21.52 -31.53 23.66
N GLU A 73 -20.40 -32.22 23.44
CA GLU A 73 -19.31 -31.76 22.60
C GLU A 73 -19.78 -31.49 21.16
N LEU A 74 -20.47 -32.45 20.53
CA LEU A 74 -20.99 -32.28 19.18
C LEU A 74 -21.99 -31.14 19.07
N GLU A 75 -22.82 -30.94 20.10
CA GLU A 75 -23.75 -29.81 20.16
C GLU A 75 -23.01 -28.47 20.25
N LEU A 76 -21.98 -28.36 21.11
CA LEU A 76 -21.15 -27.17 21.23
C LEU A 76 -20.40 -26.84 19.93
N ILE A 77 -19.84 -27.86 19.27
CA ILE A 77 -19.19 -27.70 17.96
C ILE A 77 -20.22 -27.25 16.90
N GLY A 78 -21.43 -27.82 16.91
CA GLY A 78 -22.53 -27.42 16.03
C GLY A 78 -22.90 -25.94 16.22
N GLN A 79 -23.08 -25.50 17.46
CA GLN A 79 -23.35 -24.11 17.80
C GLN A 79 -22.20 -23.18 17.39
N ALA A 80 -20.95 -23.58 17.62
CA ALA A 80 -19.77 -22.82 17.20
C ALA A 80 -19.74 -22.60 15.67
N ASN A 81 -20.01 -23.65 14.89
CA ASN A 81 -20.10 -23.58 13.44
C ASN A 81 -21.23 -22.67 12.96
N GLU A 82 -22.41 -22.74 13.58
CA GLU A 82 -23.50 -21.83 13.26
C GLU A 82 -23.14 -20.36 13.51
N LEU A 83 -22.47 -20.06 14.63
CA LEU A 83 -22.05 -18.70 14.97
C LEU A 83 -20.98 -18.19 13.99
N LEU A 84 -20.06 -19.07 13.56
CA LEU A 84 -19.09 -18.75 12.50
C LEU A 84 -19.78 -18.40 11.18
N LEU A 85 -20.73 -19.23 10.74
CA LEU A 85 -21.49 -18.99 9.50
C LEU A 85 -22.28 -17.69 9.54
N LYS A 86 -22.83 -17.34 10.72
CA LYS A 86 -23.57 -16.09 10.93
C LYS A 86 -22.66 -14.87 11.10
N GLY A 87 -21.35 -15.07 11.27
CA GLY A 87 -20.39 -13.99 11.55
C GLY A 87 -20.48 -13.42 12.98
N SER A 88 -21.11 -14.13 13.91
CA SER A 88 -21.31 -13.71 15.30
C SER A 88 -20.08 -14.01 16.16
N TYR A 89 -18.94 -13.39 15.86
CA TYR A 89 -17.65 -13.69 16.51
C TYR A 89 -17.64 -13.43 18.03
N GLY A 90 -18.37 -12.42 18.50
CA GLY A 90 -18.50 -12.13 19.93
C GLY A 90 -19.24 -13.23 20.70
N GLU A 91 -20.32 -13.75 20.11
CA GLU A 91 -21.09 -14.86 20.68
C GLU A 91 -20.29 -16.17 20.66
N LEU A 92 -19.52 -16.40 19.59
CA LEU A 92 -18.61 -17.54 19.48
C LEU A 92 -17.54 -17.52 20.59
N SER A 93 -16.91 -16.36 20.82
CA SER A 93 -15.93 -16.19 21.90
C SER A 93 -16.56 -16.48 23.27
N ALA A 94 -17.79 -15.98 23.50
CA ALA A 94 -18.51 -16.22 24.75
C ALA A 94 -18.89 -17.71 24.94
N LEU A 95 -19.22 -18.41 23.86
CA LEU A 95 -19.51 -19.85 23.89
C LEU A 95 -18.27 -20.66 24.28
N VAL A 96 -17.13 -20.39 23.65
CA VAL A 96 -15.86 -21.07 23.95
C VAL A 96 -15.41 -20.79 25.39
N GLU A 97 -15.43 -19.54 25.84
CA GLU A 97 -15.09 -19.20 27.23
C GLU A 97 -16.01 -19.87 28.26
N LYS A 98 -17.30 -19.97 27.96
CA LYS A 98 -18.27 -20.62 28.85
C LYS A 98 -18.01 -22.13 28.93
N ALA A 99 -17.72 -22.79 27.80
CA ALA A 99 -17.38 -24.20 27.77
C ALA A 99 -16.05 -24.47 28.51
N GLU A 100 -15.04 -23.61 28.35
CA GLU A 100 -13.76 -23.71 29.07
C GLU A 100 -13.96 -23.62 30.59
N ARG A 101 -14.73 -22.63 31.06
CA ARG A 101 -15.00 -22.45 32.50
C ARG A 101 -15.76 -23.62 33.13
N ARG A 102 -16.51 -24.37 32.33
CA ARG A 102 -17.29 -25.53 32.79
C ARG A 102 -16.51 -26.85 32.70
N GLY A 103 -15.32 -26.84 32.10
CA GLY A 103 -14.58 -28.07 31.81
C GLY A 103 -15.20 -28.90 30.69
N GLU A 104 -16.10 -28.31 29.91
CA GLU A 104 -16.80 -28.93 28.76
C GLU A 104 -16.05 -28.67 27.44
N ALA A 105 -14.96 -27.90 27.47
CA ALA A 105 -14.19 -27.56 26.27
C ALA A 105 -13.33 -28.72 25.81
N SER A 106 -13.71 -29.31 24.69
CA SER A 106 -12.91 -30.33 24.03
C SER A 106 -11.72 -29.74 23.27
N PRO A 107 -10.69 -30.55 22.95
CA PRO A 107 -9.55 -30.09 22.15
C PRO A 107 -9.96 -29.48 20.81
N GLU A 108 -11.04 -29.97 20.20
CA GLU A 108 -11.59 -29.47 18.94
C GLU A 108 -12.26 -28.11 19.13
N LEU A 109 -13.02 -27.92 20.22
CA LEU A 109 -13.61 -26.61 20.55
C LEU A 109 -12.53 -25.57 20.87
N LEU A 110 -11.42 -25.98 21.50
CA LEU A 110 -10.31 -25.10 21.83
C LEU A 110 -9.56 -24.56 20.61
N GLN A 111 -9.64 -25.22 19.44
CA GLN A 111 -9.10 -24.67 18.19
C GLN A 111 -9.79 -23.36 17.80
N TYR A 112 -11.06 -23.19 18.18
CA TYR A 112 -11.81 -21.97 17.93
C TYR A 112 -11.44 -20.81 18.87
N ARG A 113 -10.59 -21.00 19.88
CA ARG A 113 -10.30 -19.95 20.88
C ARG A 113 -9.74 -18.67 20.28
N ALA A 114 -8.84 -18.78 19.30
CA ALA A 114 -8.18 -17.63 18.67
C ALA A 114 -8.88 -17.16 17.38
N LEU A 115 -9.75 -18.00 16.81
CA LEU A 115 -10.40 -17.75 15.52
C LEU A 115 -11.35 -16.52 15.50
N PRO A 116 -12.23 -16.29 16.51
CA PRO A 116 -13.12 -15.13 16.48
C PRO A 116 -12.36 -13.80 16.47
N GLN A 117 -11.29 -13.69 17.27
CA GLN A 117 -10.47 -12.48 17.32
C GLN A 117 -9.73 -12.25 16.00
N ALA A 118 -9.19 -13.32 15.41
CA ALA A 118 -8.54 -13.27 14.10
C ALA A 118 -9.51 -12.82 12.98
N LEU A 119 -10.72 -13.38 12.95
CA LEU A 119 -11.74 -13.04 11.94
C LEU A 119 -12.31 -11.64 12.15
N GLN A 120 -12.48 -11.18 13.40
CA GLN A 120 -12.87 -9.80 13.68
C GLN A 120 -11.79 -8.82 13.23
N ALA A 121 -10.51 -9.14 13.45
CA ALA A 121 -9.40 -8.35 12.95
C ALA A 121 -9.39 -8.30 11.42
N LEU A 122 -9.56 -9.44 10.76
CA LEU A 122 -9.67 -9.49 9.31
C LEU A 122 -10.85 -8.65 8.77
N GLN A 123 -12.00 -8.69 9.45
CA GLN A 123 -13.16 -7.88 9.07
C GLN A 123 -12.87 -6.37 9.17
N LEU A 124 -12.19 -5.94 10.24
CA LEU A 124 -11.79 -4.54 10.42
C LEU A 124 -10.75 -4.12 9.39
N PHE A 125 -9.82 -5.00 9.03
CA PHE A 125 -8.88 -4.78 7.93
C PHE A 125 -9.62 -4.54 6.61
N CYS A 126 -10.54 -5.43 6.24
CA CYS A 126 -11.28 -5.34 4.97
C CYS A 126 -12.16 -4.08 4.87
N ARG A 127 -12.64 -3.53 6.00
CA ARG A 127 -13.43 -2.30 6.05
C ARG A 127 -12.64 -1.02 5.74
N LYS A 128 -11.31 -1.03 5.91
CA LYS A 128 -10.46 0.14 5.68
C LYS A 128 -10.12 0.36 4.20
N ARG A 129 -10.44 -0.59 3.34
CA ARG A 129 -10.17 -0.51 1.89
C ARG A 129 -11.10 0.52 1.23
N PRO A 130 -10.66 1.19 0.14
CA PRO A 130 -9.35 1.09 -0.52
C PRO A 130 -8.22 1.81 0.22
N TRP A 131 -6.97 1.42 -0.03
CA TRP A 131 -5.79 2.02 0.57
C TRP A 131 -5.28 3.21 -0.27
N GLU A 132 -5.02 4.34 0.37
CA GLU A 132 -4.44 5.52 -0.29
C GLU A 132 -2.91 5.49 -0.25
N HIS A 133 -2.33 5.00 0.86
CA HIS A 133 -0.89 4.98 1.10
C HIS A 133 -0.37 3.60 1.46
N ALA A 134 0.88 3.32 1.07
CA ALA A 134 1.55 2.06 1.40
C ALA A 134 1.73 1.88 2.91
N ALA A 135 1.99 2.98 3.63
CA ALA A 135 2.17 2.97 5.09
C ALA A 135 0.88 2.56 5.83
N ASP A 136 -0.29 2.96 5.34
CA ASP A 136 -1.57 2.60 5.96
C ASP A 136 -1.85 1.10 5.82
N LEU A 137 -1.60 0.57 4.63
CA LEU A 137 -1.69 -0.86 4.35
C LEU A 137 -0.66 -1.65 5.20
N GLU A 138 0.58 -1.20 5.26
CA GLU A 138 1.61 -1.84 6.08
C GLU A 138 1.22 -1.88 7.57
N ASN A 139 0.73 -0.77 8.12
CA ASN A 139 0.23 -0.72 9.49
C ASN A 139 -0.94 -1.68 9.72
N ALA A 140 -1.86 -1.78 8.76
CA ALA A 140 -2.98 -2.71 8.84
C ALA A 140 -2.53 -4.18 8.76
N MET A 141 -1.51 -4.48 7.94
CA MET A 141 -0.89 -5.79 7.84
C MET A 141 -0.14 -6.15 9.13
N LEU A 142 0.60 -5.21 9.72
CA LEU A 142 1.25 -5.39 11.03
C LEU A 142 0.24 -5.71 12.13
N TRP A 143 -0.95 -5.10 12.08
CA TRP A 143 -2.01 -5.39 13.03
C TRP A 143 -2.59 -6.81 12.88
N LEU A 144 -2.55 -7.39 11.68
CA LEU A 144 -2.95 -8.78 11.42
C LEU A 144 -1.86 -9.81 11.75
N GLN A 145 -0.59 -9.41 11.87
CA GLN A 145 0.54 -10.33 12.11
C GLN A 145 0.32 -11.34 13.25
N PRO A 146 -0.19 -10.94 14.44
CA PRO A 146 -0.39 -11.87 15.55
C PRO A 146 -1.38 -13.01 15.23
N TYR A 147 -2.26 -12.80 14.25
CA TYR A 147 -3.32 -13.72 13.87
C TYR A 147 -2.99 -14.58 12.64
N LEU A 148 -1.83 -14.35 12.01
CA LEU A 148 -1.41 -15.08 10.81
C LEU A 148 -1.41 -16.61 10.99
N PRO A 149 -0.95 -17.20 12.11
CA PRO A 149 -0.94 -18.65 12.26
C PRO A 149 -2.32 -19.29 12.09
N VAL A 150 -3.36 -18.61 12.55
CA VAL A 150 -4.76 -19.09 12.47
C VAL A 150 -5.35 -18.79 11.10
N LEU A 151 -5.10 -17.59 10.56
CA LEU A 151 -5.68 -17.16 9.29
C LEU A 151 -5.07 -17.91 8.09
N GLN A 152 -3.78 -18.25 8.14
CA GLN A 152 -3.05 -18.95 7.06
C GLN A 152 -3.44 -20.43 6.91
N GLU A 153 -4.22 -21.00 7.83
CA GLU A 153 -4.86 -22.31 7.63
C GLU A 153 -5.81 -22.30 6.41
N SER A 154 -6.36 -21.13 6.08
CA SER A 154 -7.19 -20.94 4.90
C SER A 154 -6.37 -20.61 3.66
N LYS A 155 -6.47 -21.44 2.63
CA LYS A 155 -5.84 -21.18 1.31
C LYS A 155 -6.30 -19.87 0.70
N SER A 156 -7.56 -19.48 0.90
CA SER A 156 -8.10 -18.21 0.41
C SER A 156 -7.46 -17.01 1.11
N PHE A 157 -7.15 -17.13 2.40
CA PHE A 157 -6.45 -16.07 3.12
C PHE A 157 -4.98 -15.95 2.65
N VAL A 158 -4.30 -17.07 2.38
CA VAL A 158 -2.93 -17.02 1.84
C VAL A 158 -2.87 -16.27 0.50
N ALA A 159 -3.82 -16.54 -0.41
CA ALA A 159 -3.92 -15.80 -1.66
C ALA A 159 -4.22 -14.31 -1.44
N PHE A 160 -5.20 -14.00 -0.58
CA PHE A 160 -5.50 -12.62 -0.18
C PHE A 160 -4.28 -11.90 0.40
N TRP A 161 -3.48 -12.56 1.24
CA TRP A 161 -2.29 -11.96 1.84
C TRP A 161 -1.24 -11.60 0.80
N GLN A 162 -1.03 -12.46 -0.20
CA GLN A 162 -0.14 -12.18 -1.33
C GLN A 162 -0.65 -10.99 -2.16
N GLU A 163 -1.96 -10.92 -2.43
CA GLU A 163 -2.56 -9.76 -3.11
C GLU A 163 -2.32 -8.46 -2.34
N GLN A 164 -2.36 -8.48 -1.00
CA GLN A 164 -2.08 -7.30 -0.18
C GLN A 164 -0.59 -6.92 -0.20
N GLU A 165 0.33 -7.89 -0.25
CA GLU A 165 1.77 -7.61 -0.44
C GLU A 165 2.04 -6.97 -1.81
N GLU A 166 1.38 -7.45 -2.86
CA GLU A 166 1.44 -6.87 -4.21
C GLU A 166 0.85 -5.45 -4.25
N GLU A 167 -0.32 -5.24 -3.64
CA GLU A 167 -0.97 -3.92 -3.52
C GLU A 167 -0.06 -2.92 -2.80
N LYS A 168 0.63 -3.33 -1.73
CA LYS A 168 1.61 -2.49 -1.03
C LYS A 168 2.76 -2.08 -1.93
N ASN A 169 3.33 -3.02 -2.70
CA ASN A 169 4.44 -2.72 -3.61
C ASN A 169 4.01 -1.76 -4.72
N MET A 170 2.81 -1.91 -5.27
CA MET A 170 2.27 -0.98 -6.25
C MET A 170 2.11 0.44 -5.69
N LEU A 171 1.61 0.56 -4.46
CA LEU A 171 1.49 1.85 -3.77
C LEU A 171 2.86 2.49 -3.53
N LEU A 172 3.85 1.72 -3.07
CA LEU A 172 5.22 2.22 -2.88
C LEU A 172 5.84 2.74 -4.18
N GLU A 173 5.64 2.02 -5.29
CA GLU A 173 6.12 2.47 -6.60
C GLU A 173 5.43 3.75 -7.06
N ALA A 174 4.11 3.87 -6.83
CA ALA A 174 3.35 5.06 -7.17
C ALA A 174 3.78 6.28 -6.34
N GLU A 175 3.94 6.11 -5.04
CA GLU A 175 4.43 7.14 -4.11
C GLU A 175 5.84 7.59 -4.48
N LYS A 176 6.74 6.65 -4.79
CA LYS A 176 8.10 6.96 -5.25
C LYS A 176 8.09 7.79 -6.54
N LYS A 177 7.29 7.39 -7.53
CA LYS A 177 7.15 8.16 -8.80
C LYS A 177 6.57 9.55 -8.55
N ALA A 178 5.61 9.68 -7.64
CA ALA A 178 5.03 10.97 -7.28
C ALA A 178 6.06 11.89 -6.61
N ALA A 179 6.84 11.37 -5.66
CA ALA A 179 7.91 12.12 -5.00
C ALA A 179 9.02 12.55 -5.98
N GLU A 180 9.42 11.66 -6.89
CA GLU A 180 10.38 11.99 -7.96
C GLU A 180 9.84 13.11 -8.87
N SER A 181 8.58 13.00 -9.30
CA SER A 181 7.94 14.02 -10.14
C SER A 181 7.82 15.37 -9.41
N GLU A 182 7.53 15.36 -8.11
CA GLU A 182 7.48 16.56 -7.29
C GLU A 182 8.86 17.24 -7.21
N LEU A 183 9.92 16.48 -6.91
CA LEU A 183 11.28 17.01 -6.84
C LEU A 183 11.76 17.55 -8.19
N LEU A 184 11.48 16.86 -9.30
CA LEU A 184 11.76 17.37 -10.65
C LEU A 184 11.00 18.67 -10.93
N GLY A 185 9.75 18.77 -10.50
CA GLY A 185 8.96 20.01 -10.58
C GLY A 185 9.53 21.15 -9.74
N GLN A 186 10.05 20.85 -8.55
CA GLN A 186 10.74 21.83 -7.69
C GLN A 186 12.05 22.31 -8.32
N ILE A 187 12.86 21.41 -8.89
CA ILE A 187 14.09 21.75 -9.61
C ILE A 187 13.77 22.70 -10.77
N ASP A 188 12.80 22.35 -11.61
CA ASP A 188 12.35 23.18 -12.74
C ASP A 188 11.90 24.57 -12.27
N TRP A 189 11.08 24.62 -11.21
CA TRP A 189 10.59 25.87 -10.65
C TRP A 189 11.72 26.76 -10.09
N GLN A 190 12.68 26.17 -9.37
CA GLN A 190 13.79 26.91 -8.76
C GLN A 190 14.75 27.45 -9.83
N LEU A 191 15.06 26.65 -10.86
CA LEU A 191 15.84 27.11 -12.00
C LEU A 191 15.14 28.26 -12.75
N ALA A 192 13.82 28.18 -12.93
CA ALA A 192 13.04 29.24 -13.58
C ALA A 192 13.05 30.58 -12.81
N ASN A 193 13.32 30.55 -11.51
CA ASN A 193 13.41 31.74 -10.65
C ASN A 193 14.86 32.15 -10.33
N ASP A 194 15.84 31.62 -11.06
CA ASP A 194 17.28 31.89 -10.85
C ASP A 194 17.80 31.44 -9.47
N GLU A 195 17.13 30.48 -8.83
CA GLU A 195 17.50 29.93 -7.52
C GLU A 195 18.40 28.68 -7.67
N GLY A 196 19.49 28.82 -8.44
CA GLY A 196 20.36 27.69 -8.82
C GLY A 196 20.89 26.85 -7.65
N HIS A 197 21.26 27.50 -6.54
CA HIS A 197 21.71 26.78 -5.34
C HIS A 197 20.59 25.92 -4.73
N THR A 198 19.37 26.44 -4.65
CA THR A 198 18.20 25.70 -4.14
C THR A 198 17.82 24.56 -5.08
N ALA A 199 17.90 24.77 -6.40
CA ALA A 199 17.71 23.73 -7.40
C ALA A 199 18.66 22.54 -7.19
N TRP A 200 19.93 22.80 -6.86
CA TRP A 200 20.89 21.76 -6.53
C TRP A 200 20.59 21.02 -5.23
N GLN A 201 20.06 21.70 -4.20
CA GLN A 201 19.62 21.02 -2.98
C GLN A 201 18.45 20.06 -3.27
N SER A 202 17.51 20.47 -4.12
CA SER A 202 16.40 19.60 -4.55
C SER A 202 16.91 18.41 -5.38
N ALA A 203 17.91 18.64 -6.25
CA ALA A 203 18.58 17.57 -6.99
C ALA A 203 19.35 16.60 -6.07
N GLN A 204 19.99 17.07 -5.01
CA GLN A 204 20.64 16.21 -4.00
C GLN A 204 19.62 15.34 -3.27
N ARG A 205 18.48 15.90 -2.87
CA ARG A 205 17.39 15.11 -2.27
C ARG A 205 16.88 14.03 -3.21
N LEU A 206 16.74 14.36 -4.50
CA LEU A 206 16.39 13.37 -5.52
C LEU A 206 17.45 12.27 -5.65
N GLN A 207 18.74 12.61 -5.52
CA GLN A 207 19.85 11.65 -5.56
C GLN A 207 19.86 10.73 -4.35
N GLU A 208 19.58 11.25 -3.16
CA GLU A 208 19.47 10.46 -1.93
C GLU A 208 18.29 9.48 -2.00
N GLN A 209 17.15 9.90 -2.57
CA GLN A 209 15.95 9.07 -2.71
C GLN A 209 16.04 8.06 -3.87
N ASN A 210 16.64 8.46 -5.00
CA ASN A 210 16.84 7.62 -6.17
C ASN A 210 18.21 7.87 -6.82
N PRO A 211 19.28 7.22 -6.32
CA PRO A 211 20.63 7.36 -6.88
C PRO A 211 20.73 6.94 -8.34
N GLY A 212 19.87 6.03 -8.78
CA GLY A 212 19.83 5.51 -10.16
C GLY A 212 18.96 6.35 -11.11
N HIS A 213 18.46 7.51 -10.69
CA HIS A 213 17.63 8.35 -11.54
C HIS A 213 18.39 8.85 -12.77
N LYS A 214 17.73 8.85 -13.94
CA LYS A 214 18.35 9.17 -15.24
C LYS A 214 18.96 10.58 -15.31
N LEU A 215 18.45 11.52 -14.52
CA LEU A 215 19.00 12.87 -14.40
C LEU A 215 20.49 12.84 -14.03
N PHE A 216 20.93 11.95 -13.13
CA PHE A 216 22.32 11.91 -12.68
C PHE A 216 23.25 11.29 -13.72
N ALA A 217 22.78 10.31 -14.48
CA ALA A 217 23.51 9.80 -15.63
C ALA A 217 23.73 10.90 -16.69
N LEU A 218 22.72 11.76 -16.90
CA LEU A 218 22.84 12.93 -17.77
C LEU A 218 23.85 13.95 -17.21
N LEU A 219 23.74 14.32 -15.93
CA LEU A 219 24.70 15.24 -15.29
C LEU A 219 26.14 14.73 -15.39
N ASP A 220 26.38 13.44 -15.07
CA ASP A 220 27.70 12.81 -15.22
C ASP A 220 28.20 12.83 -16.67
N SER A 221 27.30 12.58 -17.63
CA SER A 221 27.64 12.58 -19.06
C SER A 221 27.99 13.97 -19.55
N LEU A 222 27.32 15.01 -19.04
CA LEU A 222 27.61 16.41 -19.35
C LEU A 222 28.96 16.82 -18.76
N GLU A 223 29.25 16.43 -17.52
CA GLU A 223 30.54 16.70 -16.87
C GLU A 223 31.69 15.98 -17.60
N LYS A 224 31.49 14.75 -18.09
CA LYS A 224 32.49 13.99 -18.84
C LYS A 224 32.62 14.44 -20.30
N GLY A 225 31.50 14.80 -20.95
CA GLY A 225 31.41 15.24 -22.35
C GLY A 225 32.04 16.62 -22.60
N LEU A 226 32.32 17.37 -21.54
CA LEU A 226 33.17 18.57 -21.58
C LEU A 226 34.59 18.32 -22.12
N ALA A 227 35.03 17.06 -22.20
CA ALA A 227 36.30 16.70 -22.82
C ALA A 227 36.22 16.53 -24.36
N GLY A 228 35.03 16.49 -24.97
CA GLY A 228 34.91 16.34 -26.42
C GLY A 228 33.48 16.33 -26.90
N GLN A 229 33.10 17.40 -27.62
CA GLN A 229 31.88 17.57 -28.43
C GLN A 229 30.60 17.01 -27.81
N PHE A 230 29.73 17.92 -27.34
CA PHE A 230 28.35 17.61 -27.00
C PHE A 230 27.71 16.84 -28.16
N SER A 231 27.48 15.55 -27.97
CA SER A 231 26.82 14.74 -29.00
C SER A 231 25.36 15.13 -29.03
N ASP A 232 24.88 15.49 -30.22
CA ASP A 232 23.47 15.84 -30.47
C ASP A 232 22.48 14.70 -30.19
N ASP A 233 23.00 13.48 -29.94
CA ASP A 233 22.25 12.24 -29.78
C ASP A 233 22.17 11.77 -28.32
N LEU A 234 22.13 12.66 -27.32
CA LEU A 234 21.90 12.23 -25.93
C LEU A 234 20.51 11.56 -25.82
N PRO A 235 20.42 10.24 -25.64
CA PRO A 235 19.14 9.56 -25.58
C PRO A 235 18.51 9.83 -24.20
N GLY A 236 17.37 10.50 -24.18
CA GLY A 236 16.74 10.86 -22.91
C GLY A 236 15.40 11.56 -23.06
N ASP A 237 14.68 11.65 -21.93
CA ASP A 237 13.52 12.53 -21.82
C ASP A 237 13.98 13.99 -21.98
N ALA A 238 13.38 14.71 -22.93
CA ALA A 238 13.75 16.09 -23.26
C ALA A 238 13.73 16.99 -22.01
N MET A 239 12.75 16.83 -21.12
CA MET A 239 12.67 17.61 -19.88
C MET A 239 13.88 17.36 -18.98
N LEU A 240 14.35 16.11 -18.86
CA LEU A 240 15.49 15.78 -18.01
C LEU A 240 16.80 16.35 -18.57
N LEU A 241 16.95 16.35 -19.90
CA LEU A 241 18.11 16.97 -20.55
C LEU A 241 18.13 18.49 -20.35
N GLU A 242 16.98 19.15 -20.49
CA GLU A 242 16.83 20.58 -20.21
C GLU A 242 17.23 20.92 -18.77
N LEU A 243 16.72 20.17 -17.78
CA LEU A 243 17.06 20.38 -16.37
C LEU A 243 18.54 20.09 -16.08
N ALA A 244 19.12 19.04 -16.66
CA ALA A 244 20.53 18.70 -16.47
C ALA A 244 21.47 19.78 -17.01
N LEU A 245 21.14 20.34 -18.18
CA LEU A 245 21.87 21.46 -18.78
C LEU A 245 21.81 22.69 -17.87
N LEU A 246 20.61 23.10 -17.47
CA LEU A 246 20.41 24.31 -16.67
C LEU A 246 20.97 24.20 -15.23
N LEU A 247 20.87 23.03 -14.60
CA LEU A 247 21.56 22.75 -13.32
C LEU A 247 23.08 22.89 -13.45
N SER A 248 23.66 22.37 -14.53
CA SER A 248 25.10 22.45 -14.75
C SER A 248 25.56 23.89 -15.02
N LEU A 249 24.73 24.68 -15.72
CA LEU A 249 24.98 26.12 -15.92
C LEU A 249 24.95 26.91 -14.63
N SER A 250 24.04 26.59 -13.70
CA SER A 250 23.92 27.30 -12.43
C SER A 250 25.15 27.14 -11.53
N ARG A 251 26.05 26.19 -11.84
CA ARG A 251 27.36 26.02 -11.19
C ARG A 251 28.49 26.85 -11.82
N GLY A 252 28.20 27.65 -12.85
CA GLY A 252 29.17 28.55 -13.49
C GLY A 252 30.15 27.84 -14.43
N ASN A 253 29.74 26.70 -15.03
CA ASN A 253 30.58 25.99 -15.99
C ASN A 253 30.47 26.62 -17.39
N GLU A 254 31.34 27.58 -17.70
CA GLU A 254 31.31 28.36 -18.94
C GLU A 254 31.45 27.51 -20.20
N ALA A 255 32.12 26.35 -20.12
CA ALA A 255 32.24 25.42 -21.25
C ALA A 255 30.91 24.70 -21.56
N LEU A 256 30.00 24.56 -20.58
CA LEU A 256 28.64 24.07 -20.81
C LEU A 256 27.68 25.15 -21.30
N ARG A 257 28.03 26.43 -21.15
CA ARG A 257 27.24 27.57 -21.63
C ARG A 257 26.99 27.50 -23.12
N GLN A 258 28.03 27.30 -23.91
CA GLN A 258 27.93 27.20 -25.37
C GLN A 258 27.07 26.00 -25.80
N SER A 259 27.17 24.88 -25.09
CA SER A 259 26.37 23.68 -25.36
C SER A 259 24.89 23.88 -25.04
N ALA A 260 24.57 24.52 -23.91
CA ALA A 260 23.21 24.88 -23.56
C ALA A 260 22.62 25.90 -24.54
N GLU A 261 23.40 26.94 -24.89
CA GLU A 261 23.01 27.92 -25.91
C GLU A 261 22.73 27.25 -27.25
N HIS A 262 23.61 26.34 -27.69
CA HIS A 262 23.42 25.57 -28.91
C HIS A 262 22.14 24.72 -28.86
N TYR A 263 21.91 23.98 -27.77
CA TYR A 263 20.72 23.14 -27.59
C TYR A 263 19.43 23.95 -27.70
N PHE A 264 19.33 25.05 -26.94
CA PHE A 264 18.12 25.87 -26.90
C PHE A 264 17.95 26.77 -28.15
N ALA A 265 19.02 27.04 -28.90
CA ALA A 265 18.98 27.80 -30.16
C ALA A 265 18.44 26.99 -31.36
N LYS A 266 18.43 25.65 -31.29
CA LYS A 266 18.02 24.80 -32.43
C LYS A 266 16.62 25.15 -32.96
N PRO A 267 16.47 25.50 -34.26
CA PRO A 267 15.20 25.94 -34.84
C PRO A 267 14.21 24.78 -35.11
N GLU A 268 14.70 23.53 -35.21
CA GLU A 268 13.89 22.37 -35.59
C GLU A 268 13.34 21.55 -34.41
N MET A 269 13.67 21.91 -33.17
CA MET A 269 13.17 21.19 -32.00
C MET A 269 11.78 21.67 -31.59
N GLU A 270 10.96 20.73 -31.10
CA GLU A 270 9.75 21.05 -30.33
C GLU A 270 10.09 22.06 -29.21
N PRO A 271 9.15 22.95 -28.84
CA PRO A 271 9.37 23.86 -27.74
C PRO A 271 9.77 23.10 -26.45
N PRO A 272 10.69 23.65 -25.63
CA PRO A 272 11.08 23.03 -24.38
C PRO A 272 9.89 22.66 -23.48
N ARG A 273 10.01 21.56 -22.73
CA ARG A 273 8.94 21.05 -21.86
C ARG A 273 8.98 21.63 -20.45
N SER A 274 10.18 21.92 -19.94
CA SER A 274 10.39 22.54 -18.64
C SER A 274 10.14 24.04 -18.69
N LEU A 275 9.67 24.62 -17.59
CA LEU A 275 9.48 26.06 -17.47
C LEU A 275 10.83 26.79 -17.61
N ALA A 276 11.87 26.29 -16.94
CA ALA A 276 13.21 26.85 -17.00
C ALA A 276 13.79 26.76 -18.42
N GLY A 277 13.54 25.65 -19.12
CA GLY A 277 13.93 25.46 -20.53
C GLY A 277 13.22 26.44 -21.46
N LEU A 278 11.92 26.67 -21.29
CA LEU A 278 11.17 27.66 -22.07
C LEU A 278 11.74 29.07 -21.87
N ILE A 279 12.05 29.45 -20.64
CA ILE A 279 12.65 30.75 -20.33
C ILE A 279 14.04 30.88 -20.96
N ALA A 280 14.87 29.84 -20.85
CA ALA A 280 16.21 29.82 -21.45
C ALA A 280 16.14 29.96 -22.97
N ALA A 281 15.29 29.18 -23.64
CA ALA A 281 15.09 29.28 -25.09
C ALA A 281 14.49 30.62 -25.50
N ALA A 282 13.55 31.18 -24.73
CA ALA A 282 12.98 32.49 -24.98
C ALA A 282 14.04 33.60 -24.91
N ARG A 283 14.96 33.53 -23.94
CA ARG A 283 16.10 34.46 -23.80
C ARG A 283 17.08 34.34 -24.97
N ILE A 284 17.43 33.12 -25.36
CA ILE A 284 18.42 32.86 -26.44
C ILE A 284 17.89 33.25 -27.82
N LYS A 285 16.62 32.92 -28.11
CA LYS A 285 15.99 33.18 -29.41
C LYS A 285 15.33 34.55 -29.49
N ASP A 286 15.26 35.27 -28.37
CA ASP A 286 14.47 36.51 -28.21
C ASP A 286 13.04 36.36 -28.78
N SER A 287 12.35 35.28 -28.38
CA SER A 287 11.07 34.87 -28.98
C SER A 287 9.88 35.21 -28.07
N PRO A 288 9.00 36.16 -28.47
CA PRO A 288 7.80 36.51 -27.71
C PRO A 288 6.83 35.33 -27.52
N ALA A 289 6.78 34.41 -28.49
CA ALA A 289 5.93 33.22 -28.41
C ALA A 289 6.38 32.27 -27.28
N LEU A 290 7.70 32.09 -27.12
CA LEU A 290 8.26 31.26 -26.04
C LEU A 290 8.07 31.92 -24.67
N TYR A 291 8.22 33.24 -24.56
CA TYR A 291 7.89 33.97 -23.33
C TYR A 291 6.42 33.82 -22.94
N THR A 292 5.51 33.82 -23.93
CA THR A 292 4.07 33.62 -23.69
C THR A 292 3.80 32.21 -23.13
N GLN A 293 4.40 31.17 -23.73
CA GLN A 293 4.27 29.79 -23.25
C GLN A 293 4.85 29.63 -21.84
N ALA A 294 6.03 30.20 -21.57
CA ALA A 294 6.64 30.21 -20.24
C ALA A 294 5.71 30.86 -19.20
N TYR A 295 5.10 32.00 -19.56
CA TYR A 295 4.16 32.70 -18.68
C TYR A 295 2.89 31.88 -18.40
N GLU A 296 2.32 31.23 -19.41
CA GLU A 296 1.16 30.35 -19.24
C GLU A 296 1.47 29.16 -18.32
N GLN A 297 2.61 28.50 -18.53
CA GLN A 297 3.06 27.39 -17.69
C GLN A 297 3.34 27.84 -16.25
N TRP A 298 4.01 28.98 -16.06
CA TRP A 298 4.23 29.57 -14.75
C TRP A 298 2.91 29.91 -14.05
N ARG A 299 1.95 30.51 -14.77
CA ARG A 299 0.63 30.88 -14.24
C ARG A 299 -0.19 29.65 -13.85
N GLY A 300 -0.06 28.54 -14.58
CA GLY A 300 -0.70 27.28 -14.23
C GLY A 300 -0.18 26.65 -12.95
N ARG A 301 1.10 26.87 -12.62
CA ARG A 301 1.76 26.35 -11.41
C ARG A 301 1.65 27.29 -10.20
N ASN A 302 1.62 28.60 -10.41
CA ASN A 302 1.51 29.58 -9.33
C ASN A 302 0.04 29.83 -8.91
N LYS A 303 -0.38 29.15 -7.84
CA LYS A 303 -1.74 29.31 -7.28
C LYS A 303 -1.94 30.66 -6.59
N ASP A 304 -0.92 31.19 -5.94
CA ASP A 304 -1.02 32.39 -5.12
C ASP A 304 -1.05 33.68 -5.95
N LYS A 305 -0.48 33.67 -7.17
CA LYS A 305 -0.46 34.80 -8.14
C LYS A 305 0.12 36.13 -7.62
N LEU A 306 0.57 36.18 -6.37
CA LEU A 306 1.08 37.38 -5.70
C LEU A 306 2.54 37.67 -6.09
N THR A 307 3.36 36.63 -6.23
CA THR A 307 4.75 36.75 -6.67
C THR A 307 4.79 36.79 -8.19
N LYS A 308 5.48 37.77 -8.79
CA LYS A 308 5.72 37.82 -10.25
C LYS A 308 6.93 36.93 -10.60
N PRO A 309 6.96 36.31 -11.79
CA PRO A 309 8.13 35.53 -12.20
C PRO A 309 9.34 36.44 -12.41
N ALA A 310 10.53 36.00 -12.01
CA ALA A 310 11.78 36.75 -12.18
C ALA A 310 12.02 37.14 -13.65
N PHE A 311 11.82 36.20 -14.60
CA PHE A 311 12.00 36.45 -16.03
C PHE A 311 11.06 37.53 -16.59
N LEU A 312 9.89 37.72 -15.99
CA LEU A 312 8.93 38.76 -16.42
C LEU A 312 9.31 40.13 -15.85
N VAL A 313 9.89 40.18 -14.65
CA VAL A 313 10.49 41.40 -14.10
C VAL A 313 11.66 41.83 -14.98
N GLU A 314 12.56 40.90 -15.30
CA GLU A 314 13.70 41.17 -16.20
C GLU A 314 13.25 41.64 -17.58
N LEU A 315 12.23 41.02 -18.17
CA LEU A 315 11.71 41.41 -19.48
C LEU A 315 11.16 42.84 -19.43
N ILE A 316 10.35 43.16 -18.42
CA ILE A 316 9.86 44.53 -18.19
C ILE A 316 11.03 45.49 -18.01
N ASP A 317 12.01 45.17 -17.17
CA ASP A 317 13.18 46.02 -16.96
C ASP A 317 14.00 46.21 -18.25
N GLY A 318 14.14 45.18 -19.09
CA GLY A 318 14.79 45.31 -20.40
C GLY A 318 14.03 46.17 -21.40
N PHE A 319 12.69 46.18 -21.33
CA PHE A 319 11.84 47.03 -22.16
C PHE A 319 11.81 48.49 -21.71
N PHE A 320 11.75 48.74 -20.40
CA PHE A 320 11.61 50.08 -19.85
C PHE A 320 12.94 50.75 -19.52
N SER A 321 13.92 49.98 -19.02
CA SER A 321 15.17 50.45 -18.39
C SER A 321 16.39 50.24 -19.28
N ARG A 322 16.39 50.80 -20.50
CA ARG A 322 17.65 50.94 -21.25
C ARG A 322 18.46 52.11 -20.65
N PRO A 323 19.67 51.89 -20.11
CA PRO A 323 20.48 52.94 -19.47
C PRO A 323 20.80 54.12 -20.42
N GLU A 324 20.79 53.89 -21.73
CA GLU A 324 20.96 54.92 -22.75
C GLU A 324 19.72 55.82 -22.92
N GLN A 325 18.52 55.32 -22.61
CA GLN A 325 17.27 56.10 -22.76
C GLN A 325 17.02 57.05 -21.58
N PHE A 326 17.42 56.67 -20.36
CA PHE A 326 17.30 57.54 -19.17
C PHE A 326 18.35 58.66 -19.12
N ASN A 327 19.45 58.51 -19.87
CA ASN A 327 20.48 59.54 -20.01
C ASN A 327 20.25 60.46 -21.22
N ALA A 328 19.19 60.24 -22.01
CA ALA A 328 18.83 61.15 -23.08
C ALA A 328 18.44 62.52 -22.48
N PRO A 329 18.92 63.66 -23.01
CA PRO A 329 18.67 64.99 -22.45
C PRO A 329 17.19 65.36 -22.31
N CYS A 330 16.30 64.65 -23.02
CA CYS A 330 14.85 64.81 -22.96
C CYS A 330 14.19 64.20 -21.71
N TRP A 331 14.92 63.46 -20.86
CA TRP A 331 14.40 62.84 -19.63
C TRP A 331 14.64 63.67 -18.36
N ARG A 332 15.22 64.88 -18.47
CA ARG A 332 15.39 65.79 -17.34
C ARG A 332 14.08 66.51 -17.01
N SER A 333 13.21 65.81 -16.29
CA SER A 333 12.07 66.33 -15.52
C SER A 333 10.99 67.14 -16.28
N PRO A 334 9.70 67.01 -15.90
CA PRO A 334 9.21 66.18 -14.81
C PRO A 334 9.31 64.70 -15.17
N CYS A 335 9.68 63.86 -14.20
CA CYS A 335 9.77 62.41 -14.37
C CYS A 335 8.52 61.90 -15.08
N PRO A 336 8.65 60.93 -16.01
CA PRO A 336 7.52 60.48 -16.81
C PRO A 336 6.34 60.12 -15.91
N GLY A 337 5.19 60.71 -16.19
CA GLY A 337 3.96 60.45 -15.45
C GLY A 337 3.45 59.04 -15.74
N LEU A 338 2.49 58.56 -14.94
CA LEU A 338 1.77 57.31 -15.23
C LEU A 338 1.19 57.28 -16.66
N THR A 339 0.82 58.44 -17.21
CA THR A 339 0.36 58.61 -18.59
C THR A 339 1.44 58.32 -19.63
N ASP A 340 2.66 58.81 -19.45
CA ASP A 340 3.79 58.51 -20.37
C ASP A 340 4.13 57.02 -20.34
N TRP A 341 3.95 56.38 -19.19
CA TRP A 341 4.06 54.93 -19.02
C TRP A 341 2.99 54.17 -19.80
N PHE A 342 1.72 54.59 -19.71
CA PHE A 342 0.63 53.97 -20.46
C PHE A 342 0.74 54.21 -21.97
N ASP A 343 1.17 55.39 -22.39
CA ASP A 343 1.39 55.72 -23.80
C ASP A 343 2.54 54.90 -24.39
N ARG A 344 3.62 54.67 -23.63
CA ARG A 344 4.68 53.73 -24.02
C ARG A 344 4.19 52.29 -24.08
N LEU A 345 3.42 51.82 -23.09
CA LEU A 345 2.81 50.48 -23.14
C LEU A 345 1.92 50.32 -24.38
N HIS A 346 1.15 51.35 -24.71
CA HIS A 346 0.29 51.37 -25.90
C HIS A 346 1.11 51.37 -27.19
N GLN A 347 2.12 52.23 -27.32
CA GLN A 347 3.04 52.23 -28.47
C GLN A 347 3.76 50.89 -28.62
N THR A 348 4.21 50.29 -27.53
CA THR A 348 4.92 49.00 -27.56
C THR A 348 3.96 47.87 -27.94
N ALA A 349 2.72 47.87 -27.45
CA ALA A 349 1.70 46.91 -27.85
C ALA A 349 1.32 47.05 -29.34
N VAL A 350 1.21 48.28 -29.85
CA VAL A 350 0.93 48.57 -31.27
C VAL A 350 2.12 48.18 -32.16
N ASN A 351 3.36 48.39 -31.70
CA ASN A 351 4.56 48.00 -32.43
C ASN A 351 4.77 46.47 -32.41
N ALA A 352 4.48 45.79 -31.31
CA ALA A 352 4.56 44.33 -31.22
C ALA A 352 3.50 43.61 -32.08
N SER A 353 2.38 44.27 -32.37
CA SER A 353 1.33 43.76 -33.26
C SER A 353 1.55 44.08 -34.73
N ASN A 354 2.57 44.88 -35.07
CA ASN A 354 2.99 45.14 -36.44
C ASN A 354 4.34 44.44 -36.71
N PRO A 355 4.39 43.40 -37.55
CA PRO A 355 5.65 42.78 -37.91
C PRO A 355 6.54 43.81 -38.62
N ILE A 356 7.70 44.11 -38.06
CA ILE A 356 8.72 44.92 -38.73
C ILE A 356 9.13 44.15 -39.99
N PRO A 357 8.99 44.71 -41.20
CA PRO A 357 9.47 44.06 -42.40
C PRO A 357 10.99 43.90 -42.28
N LYS A 358 11.49 42.68 -42.40
CA LYS A 358 12.92 42.41 -42.51
C LYS A 358 13.44 43.17 -43.72
N GLU A 359 14.20 44.23 -43.49
CA GLU A 359 15.07 44.77 -44.54
C GLU A 359 16.16 43.73 -44.81
N THR A 360 16.02 43.05 -45.94
CA THR A 360 17.07 42.22 -46.54
C THR A 360 18.22 43.11 -47.00
N PRO A 361 19.48 42.80 -46.66
CA PRO A 361 20.61 43.29 -47.44
C PRO A 361 20.63 42.68 -48.85
#